data_AF-A0A8J1LXV3-F1
#
_entry.id   AF-A0A8J1LXV3-F1
#
_cell.length_a   1.000
_cell.length_b   1.000
_cell.length_c   1.000
_cell.angle_alpha   90.00
_cell.angle_beta   90.00
_cell.angle_gamma   90.00
#
_symmetry.space_group_name_H-M   'P 1'
#
loop_
_entity.id
_entity.type
_entity.pdbx_description
1 polymer ?
#
loop_
_entity_poly.entity_id
_entity_poly.type
_entity_poly.pdbx_seq_one_letter_code
_entity_poly.pdbx_strand_id
1 'polypeptide(L)'
;MPCDIPQDVYSGVAQQEYVWEASHYLVQQVFSSLKEMFSGTREMQLWLTESARMISKSGNTVEWQTPLGLPIMQPYHCAKPFFVSNALLNTMGQIYLCSDIDCRS
;
A
#
# COMPACT_ATOMS: atom_id res chain seq x y z
N MET A 1 -15.83 39.26 -23.67
CA MET A 1 -14.89 39.67 -22.61
C MET A 1 -14.22 38.41 -22.08
N PRO A 2 -13.04 38.05 -22.57
CA PRO A 2 -12.24 37.01 -21.92
C PRO A 2 -11.69 37.60 -20.62
N CYS A 3 -11.92 36.91 -19.50
CA CYS A 3 -11.29 37.28 -18.23
C CYS A 3 -9.80 36.93 -18.34
N ASP A 4 -8.94 37.94 -18.41
CA ASP A 4 -7.50 37.76 -18.33
C ASP A 4 -7.16 37.20 -16.94
N ILE A 5 -6.86 35.90 -16.89
CA ILE A 5 -6.32 35.25 -15.69
C ILE A 5 -4.91 35.81 -15.48
N PRO A 6 -4.60 36.38 -14.30
CA PRO A 6 -3.29 36.92 -13.98
C PRO A 6 -2.15 35.91 -14.24
N GLN A 7 -1.07 36.35 -14.89
CA GLN A 7 0.06 35.51 -15.32
C GLN A 7 0.89 34.91 -14.17
N ASP A 8 0.69 35.36 -12.93
CA ASP A 8 1.34 34.86 -11.71
C ASP A 8 0.77 33.52 -11.21
N VAL A 9 -0.45 33.15 -11.61
CA VAL A 9 -0.99 31.81 -11.31
C VAL A 9 -0.30 30.73 -12.14
N TYR A 10 0.11 31.04 -13.38
CA TYR A 10 0.82 30.10 -14.24
C TYR A 10 2.28 29.87 -13.83
N SER A 11 2.92 30.84 -13.15
CA SER A 11 4.29 30.65 -12.64
C SER A 11 4.35 29.70 -11.44
N GLY A 12 3.30 29.65 -10.61
CA GLY A 12 3.19 28.70 -9.50
C GLY A 12 2.98 27.25 -9.94
N VAL A 13 2.22 27.03 -11.02
CA VAL A 13 1.99 25.68 -11.58
C VAL A 13 3.26 25.11 -12.23
N ALA A 14 4.02 25.95 -12.95
CA ALA A 14 5.32 25.54 -13.49
C ALA A 14 6.32 25.19 -12.37
N GLN A 15 6.33 25.94 -11.27
CA GLN A 15 7.18 25.62 -10.10
C GLN A 15 6.81 24.28 -9.45
N GLN A 16 5.52 23.95 -9.37
CA GLN A 16 5.05 22.69 -8.80
C GLN A 16 5.56 21.48 -9.60
N GLU A 17 5.61 21.59 -10.94
CA GLU A 17 6.09 20.54 -11.84
C GLU A 17 7.59 20.28 -11.64
N TYR A 18 8.41 21.34 -11.54
CA TYR A 18 9.83 21.21 -11.23
C TYR A 18 10.10 20.62 -9.84
N VAL A 19 9.27 20.93 -8.83
CA VAL A 19 9.39 20.34 -7.49
C VAL A 19 9.10 18.84 -7.51
N TRP A 20 8.07 18.42 -8.23
CA TRP A 20 7.76 17.00 -8.41
C TRP A 20 8.93 16.26 -9.09
N GLU A 21 9.40 16.75 -10.24
CA GLU A 21 10.49 16.12 -10.98
C GLU A 21 11.80 16.09 -10.19
N ALA A 22 12.15 17.17 -9.48
CA ALA A 22 13.34 17.21 -8.64
C ALA A 22 13.23 16.23 -7.47
N SER A 23 12.07 16.16 -6.81
CA SER A 23 11.85 15.20 -5.72
C SER A 23 11.93 13.74 -6.22
N HIS A 24 11.37 13.47 -7.40
CA HIS A 24 11.40 12.16 -8.03
C HIS A 24 12.82 11.75 -8.42
N TYR A 25 13.61 12.66 -8.98
CA TYR A 25 15.02 12.42 -9.29
C TYR A 25 15.83 12.06 -8.04
N LEU A 26 15.65 12.80 -6.94
CA LEU A 26 16.34 12.50 -5.68
C LEU A 26 15.95 11.13 -5.14
N VAL A 27 14.65 10.78 -5.18
CA VAL A 27 14.16 9.47 -4.78
C VAL A 27 14.80 8.36 -5.64
N GLN A 28 14.81 8.51 -6.97
CA GLN A 28 15.44 7.55 -7.88
C GLN A 28 16.93 7.39 -7.60
N GLN A 29 17.65 8.49 -7.37
CA GLN A 29 19.09 8.46 -7.08
C GLN A 29 19.37 7.71 -5.78
N VAL A 30 18.61 7.99 -4.71
CA VAL A 30 18.75 7.32 -3.41
C VAL A 30 18.44 5.83 -3.54
N PHE A 31 17.34 5.46 -4.18
CA PHE A 31 16.98 4.04 -4.36
C PHE A 31 17.99 3.29 -5.25
N SER A 32 18.60 3.97 -6.23
CA SER A 32 19.65 3.39 -7.06
C SER A 32 20.87 3.00 -6.21
N SER A 33 21.38 3.94 -5.40
CA SER A 33 22.51 3.68 -4.50
C SER A 33 22.20 2.60 -3.46
N LEU A 34 21.00 2.59 -2.88
CA LEU A 34 20.60 1.57 -1.90
C LEU A 34 20.44 0.18 -2.54
N LYS A 35 19.99 0.10 -3.79
CA LYS A 35 19.77 -1.17 -4.48
C LYS A 35 21.06 -1.96 -4.68
N GLU A 36 22.18 -1.29 -4.92
CA GLU A 36 23.49 -1.94 -5.07
C GLU A 36 24.02 -2.48 -3.73
N MET A 37 23.69 -1.83 -2.62
CA MET A 37 24.22 -2.16 -1.29
C MET A 37 23.50 -3.34 -0.61
N PHE A 38 22.23 -3.61 -0.96
CA PHE A 38 21.38 -4.60 -0.28
C PHE A 38 20.98 -5.79 -1.15
N SER A 39 21.85 -6.24 -2.05
CA SER A 39 21.59 -7.35 -2.98
C SER A 39 21.17 -8.65 -2.27
N GLY A 40 21.85 -9.06 -1.19
CA GLY A 40 21.50 -10.26 -0.42
C GLY A 40 20.17 -10.15 0.34
N THR A 41 19.90 -9.01 0.97
CA THR A 41 18.62 -8.76 1.64
C THR A 41 17.46 -8.74 0.65
N ARG A 42 17.70 -8.28 -0.59
CA ARG A 42 16.69 -8.26 -1.65
C ARG A 42 16.28 -9.66 -2.09
N GLU A 43 17.20 -10.61 -2.14
CA GLU A 43 16.88 -12.01 -2.45
C GLU A 43 15.97 -12.61 -1.36
N MET A 44 16.25 -12.33 -0.09
CA MET A 44 15.40 -12.73 1.03
C MET A 44 14.00 -12.10 0.95
N GLN A 45 13.92 -10.80 0.63
CA GLN A 45 12.65 -10.11 0.41
C GLN A 45 11.86 -10.75 -0.74
N LEU A 46 12.50 -11.03 -1.87
CA LEU A 46 11.86 -11.68 -3.03
C LEU A 46 11.33 -13.07 -2.66
N TRP A 47 12.12 -13.85 -1.93
CA TRP A 47 11.69 -15.15 -1.45
C TRP A 47 10.49 -15.05 -0.49
N LEU A 48 10.52 -14.10 0.46
CA LEU A 48 9.41 -13.85 1.38
C LEU A 48 8.15 -13.38 0.65
N THR A 49 8.28 -12.49 -0.33
CA THR A 49 7.18 -12.01 -1.17
C THR A 49 6.56 -13.16 -1.96
N GLU A 50 7.38 -13.98 -2.62
CA GLU A 50 6.88 -15.12 -3.40
C GLU A 50 6.21 -16.16 -2.50
N SER A 51 6.77 -16.40 -1.31
CA SER A 51 6.19 -17.29 -0.30
C SER A 51 4.83 -16.78 0.18
N ALA A 52 4.74 -15.50 0.55
CA ALA A 52 3.48 -14.86 0.94
C ALA A 52 2.45 -14.93 -0.20
N ARG A 53 2.87 -14.68 -1.44
CA ARG A 53 2.01 -14.78 -2.62
C ARG A 53 1.45 -16.19 -2.83
N MET A 54 2.23 -17.25 -2.58
CA MET A 54 1.76 -18.62 -2.66
C MET A 54 0.76 -18.95 -1.56
N ILE A 55 1.03 -18.50 -0.33
CA ILE A 55 0.15 -18.70 0.84
C ILE A 55 -1.19 -17.99 0.63
N SER A 56 -1.18 -16.72 0.25
CA SER A 56 -2.41 -15.95 -0.01
C SER A 56 -3.24 -16.56 -1.14
N LYS A 57 -2.60 -17.07 -2.21
CA LYS A 57 -3.30 -17.78 -3.29
C LYS A 57 -4.01 -19.05 -2.84
N SER A 58 -3.54 -19.69 -1.77
CA SER A 58 -4.20 -20.86 -1.17
C SER A 58 -5.38 -20.50 -0.26
N GLY A 59 -5.67 -19.20 -0.07
CA GLY A 59 -6.73 -18.73 0.81
C GLY A 59 -6.34 -18.75 2.30
N ASN A 60 -5.04 -18.83 2.60
CA ASN A 60 -4.51 -18.79 3.97
C ASN A 60 -3.74 -17.49 4.23
N THR A 61 -3.71 -17.05 5.48
CA THR A 61 -2.88 -15.91 5.91
C THR A 61 -1.46 -16.35 6.21
N VAL A 62 -0.51 -15.43 6.02
CA VAL A 62 0.88 -15.68 6.40
C VAL A 62 1.00 -15.65 7.93
N GLU A 63 1.54 -16.73 8.48
CA GLU A 63 1.81 -16.88 9.91
C GLU A 63 3.27 -17.28 10.15
N TRP A 64 3.84 -16.81 11.26
CA TRP A 64 5.15 -17.26 11.72
C TRP A 64 5.23 -17.25 13.24
N GLN A 65 6.19 -17.99 13.78
CA GLN A 65 6.50 -17.97 15.19
C GLN A 65 7.73 -17.08 15.44
N THR A 66 7.63 -16.17 16.40
CA THR A 66 8.80 -15.39 16.84
C THR A 66 9.80 -16.27 17.60
N PRO A 67 11.07 -15.84 17.72
CA PRO A 67 12.05 -16.51 18.58
C PRO A 67 11.62 -16.63 20.06
N LEU A 68 10.66 -15.81 20.51
CA LEU A 68 10.07 -15.86 21.84
C LEU A 68 8.88 -16.84 21.94
N GLY A 69 8.57 -17.58 20.88
CA GLY A 69 7.50 -18.57 20.84
C GLY A 69 6.11 -18.00 20.58
N LEU A 70 5.97 -16.68 20.39
CA LEU A 70 4.67 -16.03 20.14
C LEU A 70 4.29 -16.16 18.66
N PRO A 71 3.08 -16.68 18.34
CA PRO A 71 2.59 -16.74 16.98
C PRO A 71 2.16 -15.35 16.51
N ILE A 72 2.56 -14.98 15.30
CA ILE A 72 2.15 -13.75 14.61
C ILE A 72 1.42 -14.13 13.33
N MET A 73 0.24 -13.55 13.15
CA MET A 73 -0.56 -13.62 11.93
C MET A 73 -0.54 -12.27 11.22
N GLN A 74 -0.37 -12.24 9.90
CA GLN A 74 -0.53 -10.99 9.16
C GLN A 74 -2.01 -10.60 9.05
N PRO A 75 -2.41 -9.40 9.54
CA PRO A 75 -3.80 -8.95 9.49
C PRO A 75 -4.15 -8.30 8.13
N TYR A 76 -3.62 -8.84 7.02
CA TYR A 76 -3.90 -8.34 5.67
C TYR A 76 -5.17 -8.98 5.12
N HIS A 77 -6.29 -8.42 5.56
CA HIS A 77 -7.62 -8.81 5.13
C HIS A 77 -8.27 -7.67 4.38
N CYS A 78 -8.70 -7.93 3.15
CA CYS A 78 -9.55 -7.02 2.41
C CYS A 78 -10.97 -7.12 2.99
N ALA A 79 -11.33 -6.12 3.80
CA ALA A 79 -12.69 -5.97 4.26
C ALA A 79 -13.56 -5.51 3.09
N LYS A 80 -14.44 -6.37 2.58
CA LYS A 80 -15.50 -5.96 1.67
C LYS A 80 -16.58 -5.22 2.47
N PRO A 81 -16.83 -3.92 2.21
CA PRO A 81 -17.94 -3.24 2.86
C PRO A 81 -19.26 -3.82 2.32
N PHE A 82 -19.91 -4.67 3.13
CA PHE A 82 -21.24 -5.17 2.80
C PHE A 82 -22.29 -4.19 3.33
N PHE A 83 -22.99 -3.52 2.43
CA PHE A 83 -24.11 -2.65 2.79
C PHE A 83 -25.34 -3.51 3.05
N VAL A 84 -25.66 -3.74 4.32
CA VAL A 84 -26.94 -4.32 4.72
C VAL A 84 -27.99 -3.21 4.69
N SER A 85 -28.86 -3.19 3.67
CA SER A 85 -30.03 -2.30 3.68
C SER A 85 -31.09 -2.88 4.62
N ASN A 86 -31.02 -2.54 5.90
CA ASN A 86 -32.09 -2.80 6.84
C ASN A 86 -32.72 -1.46 7.25
N ALA A 87 -33.94 -1.22 6.80
CA ALA A 87 -34.67 0.03 7.05
C ALA A 87 -35.13 0.23 8.51
N LEU A 88 -34.71 -0.57 9.49
CA LEU A 88 -35.29 -0.52 10.84
C LEU A 88 -34.34 -0.67 12.04
N LEU A 89 -33.01 -0.76 11.88
CA LEU A 89 -32.11 -0.83 13.05
C LEU A 89 -30.92 0.12 12.90
N ASN A 90 -31.03 1.29 13.52
CA ASN A 90 -29.94 2.22 13.78
C ASN A 90 -29.09 1.70 14.97
N THR A 91 -28.44 0.54 14.81
CA THR A 91 -27.47 0.02 15.76
C THR A 91 -26.17 -0.29 15.06
N MET A 92 -25.16 0.51 15.41
CA MET A 92 -23.79 0.41 14.96
C MET A 92 -23.25 -1.01 15.08
N GLY A 93 -22.83 -1.56 13.95
CA GLY A 93 -22.18 -2.85 13.87
C GLY A 93 -22.03 -3.20 12.41
N GLN A 94 -20.97 -2.72 11.77
CA GLN A 94 -20.50 -3.33 10.53
C GLN A 94 -20.29 -4.82 10.81
N ILE A 95 -21.21 -5.65 10.35
CA ILE A 95 -21.02 -7.09 10.34
C ILE A 95 -20.04 -7.35 9.19
N TYR A 96 -18.75 -7.28 9.50
CA TYR A 96 -17.68 -7.72 8.61
C TYR A 96 -17.79 -9.24 8.49
N LEU A 97 -18.30 -9.74 7.37
CA LEU A 97 -18.29 -11.16 7.04
C LEU A 97 -17.44 -11.42 5.80
N CYS A 98 -16.52 -12.37 5.99
CA CYS A 98 -15.56 -12.96 5.06
C CYS A 98 -14.47 -12.01 4.54
N SER A 99 -13.35 -12.03 5.26
CA SER A 99 -12.09 -11.39 4.90
C SER A 99 -11.39 -12.14 3.77
N ASP A 100 -11.56 -11.71 2.53
CA ASP A 100 -10.65 -12.14 1.46
C ASP A 100 -9.23 -11.66 1.78
N ILE A 101 -8.24 -12.55 1.70
CA ILE A 101 -6.84 -12.19 1.95
C ILE A 101 -6.37 -11.25 0.84
N ASP A 102 -5.84 -10.08 1.22
CA ASP A 102 -5.33 -9.13 0.24
C ASP A 102 -4.07 -9.70 -0.43
N CYS A 103 -4.16 -9.97 -1.73
CA CYS A 103 -3.10 -10.59 -2.52
C CYS A 103 -2.10 -9.58 -3.09
N ARG A 104 -2.16 -8.30 -2.71
CA ARG A 104 -1.28 -7.23 -3.23
C ARG A 104 0.16 -7.23 -2.67
N SER A 105 0.61 -8.37 -2.12
CA SER A 105 1.97 -8.56 -1.60
C SER A 105 2.98 -8.89 -2.69
#